data_AF-A0A940VT62-F1
#
_entry.id   AF-A0A940VT62-F1
#
_cell.length_a   1.000
_cell.length_b   1.000
_cell.length_c   1.000
_cell.angle_alpha   90.00
_cell.angle_beta   90.00
_cell.angle_gamma   90.00
#
_symmetry.space_group_name_H-M   'P 1'
#
loop_
_entity.id
_entity.type
_entity.pdbx_description
1 polymer ?
#
loop_
_entity_poly.entity_id
_entity_poly.type
_entity_poly.pdbx_seq_one_letter_code
_entity_poly.pdbx_strand_id
1 'polypeptide(L)'
;MVEIGGKIPPIIDVDTFNNVQSHFTKRPPGAYTAKETYFLSGLVHCGECGAIMSGSKVTSRGNKYSYYRCDKQQRNNSCGNARIKNEDIEAVVFDYIKQQFSDENIPLLTESINRAIAESSKEATQELTVFQNQKKELTKKIYNLVSAIDETGLNPLIKEKLAAFRKLKIKLSKCHSYTFTAI
;
A
#
# COMPACT_ATOMS: atom_id res chain seq x y z
N MET A 1 11.54 12.09 15.74
CA MET A 1 10.13 11.99 16.19
C MET A 1 10.16 11.36 17.57
N VAL A 2 9.75 12.08 18.61
CA VAL A 2 9.86 11.63 20.01
C VAL A 2 8.51 11.05 20.41
N GLU A 3 8.44 9.74 20.63
CA GLU A 3 7.25 9.07 21.17
C GLU A 3 7.28 9.12 22.69
N ILE A 4 6.44 9.97 23.29
CA ILE A 4 6.29 10.06 24.73
C ILE A 4 5.14 9.13 25.12
N GLY A 5 5.45 7.86 25.36
CA GLY A 5 4.46 6.80 25.59
C GLY A 5 3.40 7.15 26.64
N GLY A 6 2.19 7.50 26.18
CA GLY A 6 0.95 7.55 26.97
C GLY A 6 0.89 8.56 28.12
N LYS A 7 1.83 9.50 28.24
CA LYS A 7 1.85 10.48 29.35
C LYS A 7 0.84 11.62 29.17
N ILE A 8 0.26 11.75 27.98
CA ILE A 8 -0.72 12.78 27.63
C ILE A 8 -1.97 12.02 27.13
N PRO A 9 -3.17 12.35 27.63
CA PRO A 9 -4.39 11.71 27.16
C PRO A 9 -4.58 11.98 25.66
N PRO A 10 -4.90 10.94 24.87
CA PRO A 10 -5.10 11.09 23.43
C PRO A 10 -6.35 11.94 23.14
N ILE A 11 -6.22 12.88 22.20
CA ILE A 11 -7.33 13.76 21.77
C ILE A 11 -8.30 13.01 20.86
N ILE A 12 -7.76 12.09 20.05
CA ILE A 12 -8.49 11.22 19.13
C ILE A 12 -8.06 9.78 19.36
N ASP A 13 -8.94 8.83 19.06
CA ASP A 13 -8.61 7.42 19.18
C ASP A 13 -7.52 7.01 18.16
N VAL A 14 -6.77 5.96 18.53
CA VAL A 14 -5.62 5.49 17.75
C VAL A 14 -6.05 4.97 16.38
N ASP A 15 -7.25 4.37 16.28
CA ASP A 15 -7.74 3.80 15.02
C ASP A 15 -8.11 4.90 14.03
N THR A 16 -8.78 5.97 14.47
CA THR A 16 -9.06 7.17 13.68
C THR A 16 -7.77 7.85 13.23
N PHE A 17 -6.79 8.01 14.12
CA PHE A 17 -5.50 8.57 13.76
C PHE A 17 -4.80 7.74 12.67
N ASN A 18 -4.77 6.42 12.84
CA ASN A 18 -4.16 5.49 11.89
C ASN A 18 -4.89 5.49 10.55
N ASN A 19 -6.22 5.51 10.55
CA ASN A 19 -7.04 5.60 9.35
C ASN A 19 -6.72 6.87 8.56
N VAL A 20 -6.68 8.02 9.22
CA VAL A 20 -6.32 9.30 8.59
C VAL A 20 -4.90 9.25 8.02
N GLN A 21 -3.93 8.71 8.78
CA GLN A 21 -2.56 8.58 8.26
C GLN A 21 -2.46 7.67 7.04
N SER A 22 -3.27 6.61 6.97
CA SER A 22 -3.32 5.74 5.79
C SER A 22 -3.79 6.47 4.52
N HIS A 23 -4.66 7.48 4.66
CA HIS A 23 -5.09 8.30 3.52
C HIS A 23 -3.97 9.22 3.02
N PHE A 24 -3.10 9.71 3.90
CA PHE A 24 -1.95 10.53 3.52
C PHE A 24 -0.84 9.70 2.85
N THR A 25 -0.59 8.48 3.32
CA THR A 25 0.45 7.61 2.74
C THR A 25 0.07 7.10 1.35
N LYS A 26 -1.21 6.82 1.11
CA LYS A 26 -1.73 6.37 -0.19
C LYS A 26 -1.81 7.46 -1.24
N ARG A 27 -1.67 8.73 -0.85
CA ARG A 27 -1.79 9.86 -1.78
C ARG A 27 -0.50 10.02 -2.58
N PRO A 28 -0.53 9.89 -3.93
CA PRO A 28 0.67 10.11 -4.72
C PRO A 28 1.12 11.58 -4.60
N PRO A 29 2.44 11.84 -4.62
CA PRO A 29 2.96 13.20 -4.53
C PRO A 29 2.43 14.05 -5.68
N GLY A 30 1.82 15.20 -5.34
CA GLY A 30 1.20 16.10 -6.31
C GLY A 30 -0.24 15.77 -6.70
N ALA A 31 -0.89 14.75 -6.12
CA ALA A 31 -2.31 14.48 -6.35
C ALA A 31 -3.16 15.73 -6.02
N TYR A 32 -4.14 16.04 -6.87
CA TYR A 32 -5.07 17.18 -6.76
C TYR A 32 -4.40 18.58 -6.77
N THR A 33 -3.16 18.72 -7.24
CA THR A 33 -2.52 20.05 -7.41
C THR A 33 -2.94 20.74 -8.72
N ALA A 34 -3.48 20.00 -9.69
CA ALA A 34 -3.94 20.57 -10.95
C ALA A 34 -5.23 21.37 -10.76
N LYS A 35 -5.33 22.54 -11.41
CA LYS A 35 -6.55 23.37 -11.45
C LYS A 35 -7.68 22.75 -12.28
N GLU A 36 -7.35 21.78 -13.12
CA GLU A 36 -8.28 21.01 -13.96
C GLU A 36 -8.16 19.54 -13.58
N THR A 37 -9.31 18.88 -13.50
CA THR A 37 -9.39 17.46 -13.15
C THR A 37 -9.21 16.62 -14.41
N TYR A 38 -8.22 15.75 -14.41
CA TYR A 38 -7.99 14.75 -15.46
C TYR A 38 -8.39 13.39 -14.88
N PHE A 39 -9.44 12.75 -15.42
CA PHE A 39 -10.04 11.56 -14.82
C PHE A 39 -9.08 10.37 -14.76
N LEU A 40 -8.16 10.28 -15.72
CA LEU A 40 -7.21 9.18 -15.85
C LEU A 40 -5.82 9.54 -15.33
N SER A 41 -5.69 10.62 -14.55
CA SER A 41 -4.41 11.06 -13.99
C SER A 41 -3.78 9.95 -13.12
N GLY A 42 -2.57 9.53 -13.48
CA GLY A 42 -1.85 8.48 -12.77
C GLY A 42 -2.28 7.05 -13.11
N LEU A 43 -3.27 6.88 -14.00
CA LEU A 43 -3.71 5.57 -14.51
C LEU A 43 -3.17 5.27 -15.92
N VAL A 44 -2.93 6.31 -16.72
CA VAL A 44 -2.48 6.14 -18.11
C VAL A 44 -0.96 5.98 -18.19
N HIS A 45 -0.52 4.91 -18.85
CA HIS A 45 0.88 4.66 -19.19
C HIS A 45 1.13 4.82 -20.70
N CYS A 46 2.31 5.32 -21.03
CA CYS A 46 2.76 5.50 -22.41
C CYS A 46 3.07 4.14 -23.04
N GLY A 47 2.41 3.81 -24.15
CA GLY A 47 2.62 2.55 -24.88
C GLY A 47 4.01 2.38 -25.49
N GLU A 48 4.77 3.47 -25.70
CA GLU A 48 6.12 3.39 -26.26
C GLU A 48 7.20 3.18 -25.20
N CYS A 49 7.15 3.91 -24.08
CA CYS A 49 8.25 3.96 -23.12
C CYS A 49 7.88 3.53 -21.70
N GLY A 50 6.62 3.12 -21.48
CA GLY A 50 6.07 2.66 -20.20
C GLY A 50 5.91 3.75 -19.13
N ALA A 51 6.39 4.97 -19.38
CA ALA A 51 6.29 6.06 -18.43
C ALA A 51 4.84 6.50 -18.23
N ILE A 52 4.53 7.04 -17.04
CA ILE A 52 3.22 7.61 -16.74
C ILE A 52 2.94 8.80 -17.68
N MET A 53 1.68 8.97 -18.07
CA MET A 53 1.21 10.13 -18.81
C MET A 53 0.55 11.14 -17.87
N SER A 54 0.87 12.41 -18.06
CA SER A 54 0.36 13.54 -17.29
C SER A 54 -0.61 14.39 -18.12
N GLY A 55 -1.60 14.97 -17.45
CA GLY A 55 -2.47 15.98 -18.05
C GLY A 55 -1.70 17.26 -18.39
N SER A 56 -1.86 17.76 -19.61
CA SER A 56 -1.21 18.96 -20.12
C SER A 56 -2.22 19.87 -20.80
N LYS A 57 -2.17 21.15 -20.46
CA LYS A 57 -3.01 22.18 -21.05
C LYS A 57 -2.20 23.03 -22.02
N VAL A 58 -2.75 23.24 -23.22
CA VAL A 58 -2.18 24.14 -24.22
C VAL A 58 -3.23 25.18 -24.58
N THR A 59 -2.85 26.46 -24.56
CA THR A 59 -3.72 27.55 -25.03
C THR A 59 -3.20 28.03 -26.38
N SER A 60 -4.07 28.06 -27.40
CA SER A 60 -3.75 28.54 -28.75
C SER A 60 -4.88 29.42 -29.27
N ARG A 61 -4.54 30.63 -29.72
CA ARG A 61 -5.49 31.62 -30.28
C ARG A 61 -6.75 31.84 -29.42
N GLY A 62 -6.58 31.88 -28.09
CA GLY A 62 -7.69 32.04 -27.13
C GLY A 62 -8.40 30.76 -26.72
N ASN A 63 -8.23 29.66 -27.49
CA ASN A 63 -8.84 28.37 -27.18
C ASN A 63 -7.92 27.52 -26.29
N LYS A 64 -8.52 26.87 -25.30
CA LYS A 64 -7.85 25.97 -24.35
C LYS A 64 -8.06 24.54 -24.81
N TYR A 65 -6.98 23.78 -24.88
CA TYR A 65 -6.97 22.37 -25.25
C TYR A 65 -6.30 21.54 -24.16
N SER A 66 -6.86 20.38 -23.87
CA SER A 66 -6.38 19.46 -22.84
C SER A 66 -5.93 18.14 -23.46
N TYR A 67 -4.74 17.69 -23.08
CA TYR A 67 -4.09 16.51 -23.63
C TYR A 67 -3.51 15.64 -22.51
N TYR A 68 -3.40 14.34 -22.76
CA TYR A 68 -2.47 13.48 -22.03
C TYR A 68 -1.13 13.47 -22.78
N ARG A 69 -0.04 13.71 -22.03
CA ARG A 69 1.33 13.75 -22.55
C ARG A 69 2.22 12.81 -21.75
N CYS A 70 3.10 12.09 -22.44
CA CYS A 70 4.09 11.24 -21.79
C CYS A 70 5.06 12.08 -20.92
N ASP A 71 5.30 11.67 -19.68
CA ASP A 71 6.18 12.41 -18.75
C ASP A 71 7.64 12.44 -19.22
N LYS A 72 8.17 11.33 -19.73
CA LYS A 72 9.50 11.30 -20.38
C LYS A 72 9.59 12.26 -21.58
N GLN A 73 8.59 12.27 -22.46
CA GLN A 73 8.55 13.26 -23.53
C GLN A 73 8.50 14.70 -22.97
N GLN A 74 7.72 14.95 -21.92
CA GLN A 74 7.59 16.29 -21.34
C GLN A 74 8.89 16.79 -20.70
N ARG A 75 9.60 15.94 -19.95
CA ARG A 75 10.77 16.34 -19.17
C ARG A 75 12.04 16.45 -20.00
N ASN A 76 12.30 15.48 -20.88
CA ASN A 76 13.58 15.39 -21.59
C ASN A 76 13.42 15.02 -23.08
N ASN A 77 12.20 15.05 -23.63
CA ASN A 77 11.90 14.69 -25.02
C ASN A 77 12.46 13.31 -25.45
N SER A 78 12.67 12.38 -24.51
CA SER A 78 13.24 11.05 -24.80
C SER A 78 12.24 10.03 -25.37
N CYS A 79 10.97 10.42 -25.57
CA CYS A 79 9.92 9.56 -26.10
C CYS A 79 9.19 10.27 -27.25
N GLY A 80 8.95 9.54 -28.34
CA GLY A 80 8.34 10.05 -29.58
C GLY A 80 6.82 10.12 -29.54
N ASN A 81 6.18 9.48 -28.55
CA ASN A 81 4.74 9.33 -28.49
C ASN A 81 3.98 10.66 -28.60
N ALA A 82 3.01 10.74 -29.50
CA ALA A 82 2.24 11.95 -29.73
C ALA A 82 1.42 12.34 -28.50
N ARG A 83 1.06 13.63 -28.43
CA ARG A 83 0.09 14.11 -27.44
C ARG A 83 -1.29 13.64 -27.86
N ILE A 84 -2.03 13.04 -26.95
CA ILE A 84 -3.35 12.51 -27.23
C ILE A 84 -4.37 13.43 -26.56
N LYS A 85 -5.46 13.79 -27.24
CA LYS A 85 -6.50 14.63 -26.62
C LYS A 85 -7.11 13.88 -25.45
N ASN A 86 -7.46 14.64 -24.42
CA ASN A 86 -8.13 14.09 -23.25
C ASN A 86 -9.44 13.37 -23.67
N GLU A 87 -10.28 14.05 -24.45
CA GLU A 87 -11.61 13.57 -24.86
C GLU A 87 -11.54 12.20 -25.56
N ASP A 88 -10.54 11.99 -26.42
CA ASP A 88 -10.39 10.75 -27.19
C ASP A 88 -10.09 9.55 -26.27
N ILE A 89 -9.17 9.71 -25.31
CA ILE A 89 -8.83 8.61 -24.38
C ILE A 89 -9.96 8.38 -23.40
N GLU A 90 -10.52 9.45 -22.85
CA GLU A 90 -11.56 9.33 -21.83
C GLU A 90 -12.83 8.72 -22.41
N ALA A 91 -13.23 9.07 -23.64
CA ALA A 91 -14.36 8.44 -24.31
C ALA A 91 -14.18 6.92 -24.44
N VAL A 92 -13.01 6.46 -24.91
CA VAL A 92 -12.71 5.03 -25.04
C VAL A 92 -12.78 4.32 -23.68
N VAL A 93 -12.21 4.91 -22.63
CA VAL A 93 -12.24 4.33 -21.28
C VAL A 93 -13.66 4.31 -20.73
N PHE A 94 -14.43 5.38 -20.89
CA PHE A 94 -15.82 5.43 -20.42
C PHE A 94 -16.71 4.43 -21.14
N ASP A 95 -16.53 4.27 -22.45
CA ASP A 95 -17.32 3.30 -23.22
C ASP A 95 -16.95 1.87 -22.86
N TYR A 96 -15.66 1.59 -22.62
CA TYR A 96 -15.23 0.31 -22.07
C TYR A 96 -15.85 0.05 -20.69
N ILE A 97 -15.81 1.03 -19.77
CA ILE A 97 -16.44 0.92 -18.45
C ILE A 97 -17.93 0.63 -18.59
N LYS A 98 -18.67 1.36 -19.43
CA LYS A 98 -20.11 1.10 -19.65
C LYS A 98 -20.37 -0.33 -20.13
N GLN A 99 -19.54 -0.84 -21.04
CA GLN A 99 -19.68 -2.22 -21.54
C GLN A 99 -19.42 -3.26 -20.44
N GLN A 100 -18.39 -3.04 -19.62
CA GLN A 100 -18.05 -3.93 -18.52
C GLN A 100 -19.11 -3.90 -17.41
N PHE A 101 -19.67 -2.73 -17.08
CA PHE A 101 -20.70 -2.59 -16.05
C PHE A 101 -22.13 -2.73 -16.60
N SER A 102 -22.33 -3.53 -17.64
CA SER A 102 -23.67 -3.91 -18.11
C SER A 102 -24.34 -4.88 -17.15
N ASP A 103 -25.69 -4.86 -17.09
CA ASP A 103 -26.48 -5.69 -16.16
C ASP A 103 -26.16 -7.20 -16.25
N GLU A 104 -25.74 -7.67 -17.42
CA GLU A 104 -25.32 -9.05 -17.65
C GLU A 104 -23.92 -9.36 -17.11
N ASN A 105 -23.00 -8.39 -17.14
CA ASN A 105 -21.62 -8.55 -16.71
C ASN A 105 -21.40 -8.28 -15.23
N ILE A 106 -22.28 -7.49 -14.58
CA ILE A 106 -22.17 -7.16 -13.15
C ILE A 106 -22.09 -8.42 -12.26
N PRO A 107 -22.91 -9.48 -12.44
CA PRO A 107 -22.80 -10.70 -11.66
C PRO A 107 -21.45 -11.42 -11.84
N LEU A 108 -20.96 -11.51 -13.08
CA LEU A 108 -19.68 -12.16 -13.42
C LEU A 108 -18.48 -11.41 -12.84
N LEU A 109 -18.50 -10.07 -12.92
CA LEU A 109 -17.51 -9.20 -12.30
C LEU A 109 -17.52 -9.35 -10.77
N THR A 110 -18.71 -9.37 -10.17
CA THR A 110 -18.86 -9.52 -8.72
C THR A 110 -18.30 -10.86 -8.23
N GLU A 111 -18.60 -11.95 -8.93
CA GLU A 111 -18.04 -13.27 -8.62
C GLU A 111 -16.50 -13.28 -8.74
N SER A 112 -15.97 -12.71 -9.83
CA SER A 112 -14.53 -12.64 -10.07
C SER A 112 -13.81 -11.81 -9.00
N ILE A 113 -14.37 -10.66 -8.62
CA ILE A 113 -13.82 -9.79 -7.57
C ILE A 113 -13.88 -10.51 -6.22
N ASN A 114 -15.02 -11.13 -5.87
CA ASN A 114 -15.17 -11.87 -4.62
C ASN A 114 -14.17 -13.02 -4.53
N ARG A 115 -13.93 -13.72 -5.65
CA ARG A 115 -12.92 -14.78 -5.73
C ARG A 115 -11.51 -14.26 -5.49
N ALA A 116 -11.14 -13.15 -6.13
CA ALA A 116 -9.83 -12.52 -5.92
C ALA A 116 -9.62 -12.06 -4.47
N ILE A 117 -10.67 -11.48 -3.85
CA ILE A 117 -10.64 -11.09 -2.43
C ILE A 117 -10.51 -12.34 -1.53
N ALA A 118 -11.24 -13.41 -1.82
CA ALA A 118 -11.17 -14.65 -1.07
C ALA A 118 -9.78 -15.30 -1.15
N GLU A 119 -9.13 -15.25 -2.31
CA GLU A 119 -7.78 -15.78 -2.51
C GLU A 119 -6.73 -14.95 -1.78
N SER A 120 -6.75 -13.63 -1.93
CA SER A 120 -5.84 -12.73 -1.21
C SER A 120 -6.01 -12.81 0.32
N SER A 121 -7.25 -12.89 0.80
CA SER A 121 -7.51 -13.07 2.23
C SER A 121 -7.08 -14.43 2.76
N LYS A 122 -7.16 -15.49 1.94
CA LYS A 122 -6.66 -16.82 2.30
C LYS A 122 -5.14 -16.83 2.46
N GLU A 123 -4.41 -16.20 1.56
CA GLU A 123 -2.95 -16.07 1.68
C GLU A 123 -2.57 -15.28 2.94
N ALA A 124 -3.19 -14.12 3.14
CA ALA A 124 -2.94 -13.29 4.33
C ALA A 124 -3.28 -14.01 5.64
N THR A 125 -4.38 -14.77 5.69
CA THR A 125 -4.76 -15.55 6.88
C THR A 125 -3.81 -16.73 7.12
N GLN A 126 -3.35 -17.42 6.08
CA GLN A 126 -2.36 -18.48 6.21
C GLN A 126 -1.04 -17.95 6.79
N GLU A 127 -0.50 -16.86 6.24
CA GLU A 127 0.72 -16.24 6.79
C GLU A 127 0.54 -15.83 8.26
N LEU A 128 -0.60 -15.23 8.59
CA LEU A 128 -0.92 -14.80 9.95
C LEU A 128 -0.95 -16.00 10.92
N THR A 129 -1.54 -17.13 10.51
CA THR A 129 -1.54 -18.36 11.34
C THR A 129 -0.13 -18.92 11.56
N VAL A 130 0.74 -18.90 10.55
CA VAL A 130 2.13 -19.33 10.67
C VAL A 130 2.87 -18.47 11.69
N PHE A 131 2.75 -17.14 11.60
CA PHE A 131 3.39 -16.24 12.56
C PHE A 131 2.84 -16.39 13.98
N GLN A 132 1.53 -16.62 14.15
CA GLN A 132 0.94 -16.90 15.45
C GLN A 132 1.47 -18.20 16.07
N ASN A 133 1.64 -19.26 15.27
CA ASN A 133 2.19 -20.52 15.75
C ASN A 133 3.66 -20.37 16.16
N GLN A 134 4.48 -19.67 15.37
CA GLN A 134 5.87 -19.36 15.72
C GLN A 134 5.96 -18.56 17.03
N LYS A 135 5.07 -17.58 17.24
CA LYS A 135 4.99 -16.81 18.48
C LYS A 135 4.64 -17.69 19.68
N LYS A 136 3.66 -18.59 19.54
CA LYS A 136 3.28 -19.55 20.58
C LYS A 136 4.43 -20.49 20.92
N GLU A 137 5.12 -21.05 19.93
CA GLU A 137 6.30 -21.89 20.16
C GLU A 137 7.41 -21.17 20.90
N LEU A 138 7.76 -19.95 20.47
CA LEU A 138 8.80 -19.16 21.13
C LEU A 138 8.43 -18.84 22.58
N THR A 139 7.15 -18.57 22.85
CA THR A 139 6.67 -18.29 24.21
C THR A 139 6.74 -19.53 25.09
N LYS A 140 6.39 -20.72 24.56
CA LYS A 140 6.60 -22.00 25.26
C LYS A 140 8.08 -22.25 25.55
N LYS A 141 8.96 -22.04 24.57
CA LYS A 141 10.42 -22.19 24.74
C LYS A 141 10.96 -21.24 25.82
N ILE A 142 10.46 -20.00 25.87
CA ILE A 142 10.81 -19.05 26.93
C ILE A 142 10.32 -19.56 28.30
N TYR A 143 9.07 -20.00 28.42
CA TYR A 143 8.52 -20.49 29.67
C TYR A 143 9.31 -21.70 30.20
N ASN A 144 9.61 -22.68 29.35
CA ASN A 144 10.40 -23.85 29.73
C ASN A 144 11.81 -23.48 30.21
N LEU A 145 12.43 -22.46 29.61
CA LEU A 145 13.73 -21.95 30.06
C LEU A 145 13.64 -21.24 31.41
N VAL A 146 12.57 -20.49 31.66
CA VAL A 146 12.33 -19.83 32.96
C VAL A 146 12.11 -20.88 34.04
N SER A 147 11.30 -21.91 33.79
CA SER A 147 11.11 -23.02 34.73
C SER A 147 12.42 -23.77 35.01
N ALA A 148 13.26 -23.99 33.99
CA ALA A 148 14.58 -24.60 34.20
C ALA A 148 15.53 -23.72 35.04
N ILE A 149 15.40 -22.39 34.96
CA ILE A 149 16.16 -21.45 35.81
C ILE A 149 15.71 -21.57 37.27
N ASP A 150 14.40 -21.69 37.52
CA ASP A 150 13.84 -21.84 38.88
C ASP A 150 14.31 -23.15 39.54
N GLU A 151 14.54 -24.22 38.76
CA GLU A 151 14.97 -25.53 39.26
C GLU A 151 16.49 -25.67 39.43
N THR A 152 17.33 -25.01 38.62
CA THR A 152 18.78 -25.31 38.56
C THR A 152 19.73 -24.15 38.87
N GLY A 153 19.22 -22.93 39.05
CA GLY A 153 20.06 -21.76 39.26
C GLY A 153 20.79 -21.27 38.00
N LEU A 154 21.24 -20.02 38.02
CA LEU A 154 21.62 -19.26 36.81
C LEU A 154 22.92 -19.78 36.15
N ASN A 155 22.81 -20.65 35.14
CA ASN A 155 23.95 -21.08 34.33
C ASN A 155 24.30 -20.02 33.25
N PRO A 156 25.58 -19.65 33.05
CA PRO A 156 26.01 -18.68 32.03
C PRO A 156 25.55 -18.97 30.59
N LEU A 157 25.38 -20.25 30.22
CA LEU A 157 24.88 -20.67 28.89
C LEU A 157 23.41 -20.27 28.66
N ILE A 158 22.64 -20.12 29.74
CA ILE A 158 21.22 -19.71 29.72
C ILE A 158 21.10 -18.19 29.54
N LYS A 159 22.02 -17.41 30.14
CA LYS A 159 22.09 -15.94 29.98
C LYS A 159 22.31 -15.54 28.52
N GLU A 160 23.14 -16.31 27.81
CA GLU A 160 23.44 -16.09 26.40
C GLU A 160 22.24 -16.41 25.48
N LYS A 161 21.53 -17.52 25.72
CA LYS A 161 20.29 -17.84 25.01
C LYS A 161 19.16 -16.84 25.26
N LEU A 162 19.00 -16.34 26.49
CA LEU A 162 18.02 -15.29 26.82
C LEU A 162 18.29 -13.98 26.05
N ALA A 163 19.56 -13.60 25.90
CA ALA A 163 19.94 -12.45 25.10
C ALA A 163 19.61 -12.64 23.61
N ALA A 164 19.83 -13.85 23.07
CA ALA A 164 19.45 -14.19 21.71
C ALA A 164 17.92 -14.13 21.49
N PHE A 165 17.12 -14.66 22.41
CA PHE A 165 15.65 -14.60 22.31
C PHE A 165 15.09 -13.19 22.47
N ARG A 166 15.68 -12.34 23.33
CA ARG A 166 15.31 -10.91 23.39
C ARG A 166 15.56 -10.21 22.06
N LYS A 167 16.71 -10.44 21.42
CA LYS A 167 17.01 -9.90 20.09
C LYS A 167 16.00 -10.39 19.05
N LEU A 168 15.64 -11.67 19.07
CA LEU A 168 14.62 -12.24 18.18
C LEU A 168 13.24 -11.61 18.42
N LYS A 169 12.82 -11.45 19.69
CA LYS A 169 11.55 -10.81 20.06
C LYS A 169 11.49 -9.36 19.58
N ILE A 170 12.58 -8.60 19.73
CA ILE A 170 12.70 -7.22 19.22
C ILE A 170 12.62 -7.20 17.69
N LYS A 171 13.22 -8.18 17.02
CA LYS A 171 13.16 -8.30 15.56
C LYS A 171 11.74 -8.62 15.08
N LEU A 172 11.04 -9.55 15.73
CA LEU A 172 9.64 -9.86 15.43
C LEU A 172 8.68 -8.72 15.78
N SER A 173 8.89 -7.98 16.88
CA SER A 173 8.08 -6.80 17.21
C SER A 173 8.32 -5.66 16.22
N LYS A 174 9.54 -5.51 15.70
CA LYS A 174 9.84 -4.57 14.62
C LYS A 174 9.19 -4.99 13.30
N CYS A 175 9.14 -6.29 12.97
CA CYS A 175 8.37 -6.76 11.81
C CYS A 175 6.88 -6.40 11.90
N HIS A 176 6.29 -6.37 13.10
CA HIS A 176 4.91 -5.92 13.30
C HIS A 176 4.73 -4.40 13.06
N SER A 177 5.76 -3.57 13.27
CA SER A 177 5.73 -2.15 12.89
C SER A 177 5.99 -1.89 11.40
N TYR A 178 6.53 -2.87 10.67
CA TYR A 178 6.78 -2.75 9.21
C TYR A 178 5.63 -3.28 8.35
N THR A 179 4.66 -4.03 8.90
CA THR A 179 3.44 -4.44 8.18
C THR A 179 2.27 -3.46 8.33
N PHE A 180 2.39 -2.43 9.17
CA PHE A 180 1.44 -1.31 9.24
C PHE A 180 1.92 -0.07 8.47
N THR A 181 3.10 -0.12 7.86
CA THR A 181 3.67 0.94 7.00
C THR A 181 3.75 0.56 5.53
N ALA A 182 3.19 -0.60 5.14
CA ALA A 182 3.23 -1.12 3.77
C ALA A 182 1.86 -1.63 3.23
N ILE A 183 0.73 -1.13 3.78
CA ILE A 183 -0.62 -1.20 3.19
C ILE A 183 -1.26 0.18 3.35
#